data_AF-A0A8S4A811-F1
#
_entry.id   AF-A0A8S4A811-F1
#
_cell.length_a   1.000
_cell.length_b   1.000
_cell.length_c   1.000
_cell.angle_alpha   90.00
_cell.angle_beta   90.00
_cell.angle_gamma   90.00
#
_symmetry.space_group_name_H-M   'P 1'
#
loop_
_entity.id
_entity.type
_entity.pdbx_description
1 polymer ?
#
loop_
_entity_poly.entity_id
_entity_poly.type
_entity_poly.pdbx_seq_one_letter_code
_entity_poly.pdbx_strand_id
1 'polypeptide(L)'
;YFFRRVLPTIMAATFKNGFPNKKMMVPMWRLPCLLGGKKLIFAISISQIILLEILYRRQSKTNRHVEDLSDRERWFVSCFHMVAMFFFGAATTHFLTDIPKYAIGRLRPHFFDVCKPDWSRLNNTSGYITSDICTGEKKDLIHEARLSFPSGHSSMAMFCAFFFILYLESKLTWKVVPLLRPLLQLIAFSLAFFTCLSRISDYKHHWSDVLAGGILGAAIGCLVFNCAKTSSADKF
;
A
#
# COMPACT_ATOMS: atom_id res chain seq x y z
N TYR A 1 -22.28 -2.62 -23.96
CA TYR A 1 -23.60 -2.79 -23.31
C TYR A 1 -23.51 -3.09 -21.81
N PHE A 2 -22.60 -3.96 -21.35
CA PHE A 2 -22.40 -4.26 -19.91
C PHE A 2 -21.99 -3.02 -19.08
N PHE A 3 -20.99 -2.25 -19.52
CA PHE A 3 -20.51 -1.04 -18.82
C PHE A 3 -21.52 0.10 -18.70
N ARG A 4 -22.46 0.22 -19.64
CA ARG A 4 -23.37 1.37 -19.72
C ARG A 4 -24.68 1.18 -18.93
N ARG A 5 -25.04 -0.07 -18.62
CA ARG A 5 -26.24 -0.40 -17.83
C ARG A 5 -25.92 -1.03 -16.48
N VAL A 6 -24.93 -1.89 -16.37
CA VAL A 6 -24.70 -2.65 -15.13
C VAL A 6 -23.90 -1.85 -14.11
N LEU A 7 -22.91 -1.07 -14.54
CA LEU A 7 -22.08 -0.26 -13.63
C LEU A 7 -22.90 0.84 -12.91
N PRO A 8 -23.82 1.58 -13.58
CA PRO A 8 -24.70 2.51 -12.88
C PRO A 8 -25.68 1.82 -11.94
N THR A 9 -26.14 0.60 -12.24
CA THR A 9 -27.08 -0.13 -11.35
C THR A 9 -26.38 -0.74 -10.14
N ILE A 10 -25.14 -1.21 -10.29
CA ILE A 10 -24.32 -1.69 -9.15
C ILE A 10 -23.92 -0.50 -8.28
N MET A 11 -23.45 0.61 -8.88
CA MET A 11 -23.15 1.84 -8.13
C MET A 11 -24.40 2.46 -7.51
N ALA A 12 -25.53 2.51 -8.21
CA ALA A 12 -26.79 2.98 -7.64
C ALA A 12 -27.30 2.04 -6.54
N ALA A 13 -27.06 0.72 -6.60
CA ALA A 13 -27.39 -0.21 -5.51
C ALA A 13 -26.46 -0.04 -4.30
N THR A 14 -25.21 0.39 -4.49
CA THR A 14 -24.29 0.73 -3.38
C THR A 14 -24.55 2.13 -2.80
N PHE A 15 -25.08 3.07 -3.59
CA PHE A 15 -25.32 4.47 -3.19
C PHE A 15 -26.80 4.80 -2.86
N LYS A 16 -27.78 3.93 -3.17
CA LYS A 16 -29.22 4.17 -2.91
C LYS A 16 -29.56 4.29 -1.42
N ASN A 17 -28.73 3.74 -0.54
CA ASN A 17 -28.99 3.69 0.90
C ASN A 17 -28.27 4.80 1.69
N GLY A 18 -27.99 5.94 1.04
CA GLY A 18 -27.15 6.98 1.62
C GLY A 18 -25.72 6.47 1.87
N PHE A 19 -24.81 7.36 2.26
CA PHE A 19 -23.55 6.91 2.83
C PHE A 19 -23.87 5.93 3.98
N PRO A 20 -23.35 4.68 3.96
CA PRO A 20 -23.61 3.76 5.04
C PRO A 20 -23.18 4.43 6.34
N ASN A 21 -24.07 4.39 7.33
CA ASN A 21 -23.82 4.86 8.70
C ASN A 21 -22.38 4.48 9.09
N LYS A 22 -21.51 5.47 9.39
CA LYS A 22 -20.07 5.28 9.65
C LYS A 22 -19.76 4.19 10.70
N LYS A 23 -20.75 3.79 11.51
CA LYS A 23 -20.66 2.70 12.48
C LYS A 23 -20.55 1.30 11.85
N MET A 24 -20.94 1.11 10.59
CA MET A 24 -20.93 -0.20 9.92
C MET A 24 -19.70 -0.42 9.03
N MET A 25 -18.96 0.65 8.72
CA MET A 25 -17.68 0.55 8.02
C MET A 25 -16.61 0.28 9.07
N VAL A 26 -16.22 -1.00 9.23
CA VAL A 26 -15.14 -1.38 10.14
C VAL A 26 -13.93 -0.51 9.77
N PRO A 27 -13.40 0.31 10.70
CA PRO A 27 -12.30 1.19 10.36
C PRO A 27 -11.14 0.33 9.88
N MET A 28 -10.80 0.34 8.59
CA MET A 28 -9.94 -0.69 8.02
C MET A 28 -8.49 -0.59 8.53
N TRP A 29 -8.11 0.50 9.20
CA TRP A 29 -6.88 0.54 10.00
C TRP A 29 -6.88 -0.50 11.15
N ARG A 30 -8.06 -0.95 11.58
CA ARG A 30 -8.24 -2.05 12.52
C ARG A 30 -8.16 -3.42 11.86
N LEU A 31 -8.30 -3.59 10.55
CA LEU A 31 -8.18 -4.92 9.92
C LEU A 31 -6.75 -5.48 10.03
N PRO A 32 -5.69 -4.70 9.73
CA PRO A 32 -4.33 -5.09 10.09
C PRO A 32 -4.23 -5.35 11.60
N CYS A 33 -4.77 -4.51 12.47
CA CYS A 33 -4.71 -4.75 13.93
C CYS A 33 -5.46 -6.03 14.39
N LEU A 34 -6.57 -6.40 13.75
CA LEU A 34 -7.39 -7.59 14.05
C LEU A 34 -6.73 -8.88 13.54
N LEU A 35 -5.81 -8.77 12.58
CA LEU A 35 -5.11 -9.90 11.96
C LEU A 35 -3.58 -9.92 12.26
N GLY A 36 -3.05 -9.07 13.16
CA GLY A 36 -1.63 -9.16 13.61
C GLY A 36 -0.66 -8.05 13.13
N GLY A 37 -1.18 -6.93 12.66
CA GLY A 37 -0.47 -5.68 12.39
C GLY A 37 0.37 -5.65 11.10
N LYS A 38 1.33 -4.71 11.02
CA LYS A 38 2.29 -4.59 9.90
C LYS A 38 3.02 -5.92 9.64
N LYS A 39 3.26 -6.72 10.69
CA LYS A 39 3.91 -8.03 10.61
C LYS A 39 3.17 -9.01 9.70
N LEU A 40 1.83 -9.02 9.74
CA LEU A 40 1.05 -9.90 8.88
C LEU A 40 1.18 -9.52 7.40
N ILE A 41 1.18 -8.23 7.07
CA ILE A 41 1.32 -7.76 5.69
C ILE A 41 2.65 -8.22 5.10
N PHE A 42 3.74 -8.11 5.87
CA PHE A 42 5.06 -8.62 5.46
C PHE A 42 5.05 -10.15 5.32
N ALA A 43 4.44 -10.88 6.25
CA ALA A 43 4.34 -12.34 6.18
C ALA A 43 3.56 -12.81 4.93
N ILE A 44 2.45 -12.15 4.60
CA ILE A 44 1.66 -12.42 3.39
C ILE A 44 2.48 -12.11 2.13
N SER A 45 3.21 -10.99 2.12
CA SER A 45 4.01 -10.61 0.95
C SER A 45 5.15 -11.62 0.70
N ILE A 46 5.81 -12.08 1.77
CA ILE A 46 6.86 -13.11 1.68
C ILE A 46 6.27 -14.45 1.25
N SER A 47 5.13 -14.86 1.81
CA SER A 47 4.50 -16.13 1.44
C SER A 47 4.05 -16.12 -0.02
N GLN A 48 3.58 -14.98 -0.54
CA GLN A 48 3.28 -14.78 -1.96
C GLN A 48 4.52 -14.91 -2.84
N ILE A 49 5.67 -14.34 -2.43
CA ILE A 49 6.93 -14.47 -3.16
C ILE A 49 7.37 -15.94 -3.23
N ILE A 50 7.40 -16.62 -2.08
CA ILE A 50 7.80 -18.03 -1.99
C ILE A 50 6.86 -18.91 -2.81
N LEU A 51 5.54 -18.69 -2.71
CA LEU A 51 4.53 -19.43 -3.46
C LEU A 51 4.72 -19.27 -4.97
N LEU A 52 4.93 -18.04 -5.44
CA LEU A 52 5.16 -17.79 -6.86
C LEU A 52 6.44 -18.44 -7.36
N GLU A 53 7.52 -18.43 -6.58
CA GLU A 53 8.76 -19.08 -6.99
C GLU A 53 8.62 -20.63 -6.99
N ILE A 54 7.82 -21.20 -6.08
CA ILE A 54 7.44 -22.63 -6.11
C ILE A 54 6.63 -22.95 -7.38
N LEU A 55 5.63 -22.13 -7.70
CA LEU A 55 4.80 -22.31 -8.90
C LEU A 55 5.63 -22.18 -10.18
N TYR A 56 6.54 -21.20 -10.23
CA TYR A 56 7.49 -21.00 -11.32
C TYR A 56 8.39 -22.22 -11.49
N ARG A 57 8.95 -22.76 -10.39
CA ARG A 57 9.78 -23.98 -10.44
C ARG A 57 8.99 -25.19 -10.94
N ARG A 58 7.76 -25.40 -10.46
CA ARG A 58 6.88 -26.49 -10.95
C ARG A 58 6.62 -26.36 -12.45
N GLN A 59 6.32 -25.14 -12.92
CA GLN A 59 6.13 -24.88 -14.33
C GLN A 59 7.41 -25.14 -15.15
N SER A 60 8.58 -24.73 -14.64
CA SER A 60 9.85 -24.94 -15.32
C SER A 60 10.20 -26.43 -15.43
N LYS A 61 9.90 -27.25 -14.41
CA LYS A 61 10.09 -28.70 -14.46
C LYS A 61 9.21 -29.37 -15.52
N THR A 62 7.95 -28.96 -15.65
CA THR A 62 7.09 -29.44 -16.74
C THR A 62 7.70 -29.17 -18.13
N ASN A 63 8.47 -28.09 -18.28
CA ASN A 63 9.10 -27.74 -19.55
C ASN A 63 10.52 -28.30 -19.73
N ARG A 64 11.20 -28.81 -18.70
CA ARG A 64 12.58 -29.35 -18.78
C ARG A 64 12.66 -30.72 -18.11
N HIS A 65 13.03 -31.75 -18.87
CA HIS A 65 13.05 -33.15 -18.44
C HIS A 65 14.27 -33.58 -17.59
N VAL A 66 15.23 -32.69 -17.31
CA VAL A 66 16.45 -33.01 -16.53
C VAL A 66 16.53 -32.05 -15.34
N GLU A 67 16.61 -32.59 -14.12
CA GLU A 67 16.72 -31.83 -12.88
C GLU A 67 18.16 -31.90 -12.37
N ASP A 68 18.89 -30.78 -12.45
CA ASP A 68 20.27 -30.70 -11.98
C ASP A 68 20.31 -30.14 -10.53
N LEU A 69 21.25 -30.59 -9.69
CA LEU A 69 21.40 -30.10 -8.31
C LEU A 69 21.63 -28.58 -8.27
N SER A 70 22.23 -28.03 -9.33
CA SER A 70 22.41 -26.59 -9.59
C SER A 70 21.08 -25.81 -9.62
N ASP A 71 19.96 -26.41 -10.06
CA ASP A 71 18.67 -25.72 -10.16
C ASP A 71 18.07 -25.41 -8.77
N ARG A 72 18.36 -26.25 -7.76
CA ARG A 72 17.90 -26.03 -6.39
C ARG A 72 18.58 -24.81 -5.78
N GLU A 73 19.89 -24.72 -5.91
CA GLU A 73 20.70 -23.61 -5.38
C GLU A 73 20.30 -22.29 -6.06
N ARG A 74 20.12 -22.33 -7.38
CA ARG A 74 19.64 -21.17 -8.16
C ARG A 74 18.28 -20.66 -7.69
N TRP A 75 17.35 -21.57 -7.39
CA TRP A 75 16.04 -21.22 -6.84
C TRP A 75 16.15 -20.54 -5.46
N PHE A 76 16.96 -21.08 -4.55
CA PHE A 76 17.17 -20.49 -3.22
C PHE A 76 17.75 -19.08 -3.32
N VAL A 77 18.75 -18.87 -4.18
CA VAL A 77 19.36 -17.56 -4.42
C VAL A 77 18.34 -16.57 -4.98
N SER A 78 17.50 -16.99 -5.95
CA SER A 78 16.42 -16.15 -6.51
C SER A 78 15.41 -15.74 -5.44
N CYS A 79 14.93 -16.68 -4.62
CA CYS A 79 14.03 -16.42 -3.50
C CYS A 79 14.62 -15.39 -2.53
N PHE A 80 15.85 -15.64 -2.07
CA PHE A 80 16.53 -14.78 -1.10
C PHE A 80 16.74 -13.36 -1.66
N HIS A 81 17.19 -13.24 -2.91
CA HIS A 81 17.38 -11.96 -3.59
C HIS A 81 16.07 -11.17 -3.69
N MET A 82 14.97 -11.80 -4.12
CA MET A 82 13.67 -11.13 -4.24
C MET A 82 13.11 -10.68 -2.88
N VAL A 83 13.24 -11.52 -1.85
CA VAL A 83 12.83 -11.16 -0.48
C VAL A 83 13.67 -9.99 0.05
N ALA A 84 14.99 -10.03 -0.14
CA ALA A 84 15.89 -8.94 0.28
C ALA A 84 15.55 -7.61 -0.42
N MET A 85 15.32 -7.65 -1.74
CA MET A 85 14.92 -6.45 -2.50
C MET A 85 13.56 -5.92 -2.08
N PHE A 86 12.60 -6.79 -1.75
CA PHE A 86 11.31 -6.38 -1.22
C PHE A 86 11.44 -5.63 0.11
N PHE A 87 12.23 -6.16 1.05
CA PHE A 87 12.49 -5.50 2.34
C PHE A 87 13.23 -4.17 2.17
N PHE A 88 14.21 -4.11 1.28
CA PHE A 88 14.91 -2.88 0.94
C PHE A 88 13.95 -1.81 0.40
N GLY A 89 13.07 -2.20 -0.53
CA GLY A 89 12.04 -1.30 -1.07
C GLY A 89 11.02 -0.86 -0.04
N ALA A 90 10.59 -1.75 0.86
CA ALA A 90 9.68 -1.41 1.95
C ALA A 90 10.32 -0.42 2.94
N ALA A 91 11.58 -0.64 3.33
CA ALA A 91 12.33 0.27 4.18
C ALA A 91 12.48 1.64 3.52
N THR A 92 12.88 1.66 2.25
CA THR A 92 13.01 2.90 1.46
C THR A 92 11.69 3.66 1.38
N THR A 93 10.59 2.96 1.10
CA THR A 93 9.23 3.54 1.08
C THR A 93 8.86 4.14 2.44
N HIS A 94 9.18 3.46 3.54
CA HIS A 94 8.93 3.94 4.89
C HIS A 94 9.71 5.25 5.16
N PHE A 95 11.01 5.27 4.91
CA PHE A 95 11.85 6.45 5.15
C PHE A 95 11.44 7.64 4.29
N LEU A 96 11.25 7.44 2.98
CA LEU A 96 10.86 8.51 2.07
C LEU A 96 9.45 9.05 2.33
N THR A 97 8.58 8.25 2.94
CA THR A 97 7.25 8.71 3.39
C THR A 97 7.34 9.48 4.71
N ASP A 98 8.22 9.10 5.62
CA ASP A 98 8.30 9.72 6.94
C ASP A 98 9.07 11.04 6.95
N ILE A 99 10.12 11.18 6.14
CA ILE A 99 10.89 12.45 6.04
C ILE A 99 9.98 13.66 5.79
N PRO A 100 9.08 13.65 4.78
CA PRO A 100 8.25 14.82 4.50
C PRO A 100 7.15 15.05 5.55
N LYS A 101 6.74 14.03 6.32
CA LYS A 101 5.77 14.23 7.42
C LYS A 101 6.32 15.16 8.47
N TYR A 102 7.57 14.95 8.85
CA TYR A 102 8.25 15.79 9.85
C TYR A 102 8.74 17.12 9.26
N ALA A 103 9.00 17.18 7.95
CA ALA A 103 9.42 18.43 7.30
C ALA A 103 8.25 19.40 7.02
N ILE A 104 7.09 18.90 6.60
CA ILE A 104 5.96 19.75 6.14
C ILE A 104 4.97 20.04 7.27
N GLY A 105 4.71 19.08 8.17
CA GLY A 105 3.81 19.30 9.32
C GLY A 105 2.36 19.64 8.94
N ARG A 106 1.87 19.16 7.78
CA ARG A 106 0.51 19.42 7.30
C ARG A 106 -0.53 18.82 8.27
N LEU A 107 -1.52 19.64 8.65
CA LEU A 107 -2.63 19.24 9.51
C LEU A 107 -3.56 18.22 8.82
N ARG A 108 -4.10 17.26 9.57
CA ARG A 108 -5.10 16.29 9.11
C ARG A 108 -6.51 16.89 9.12
N PRO A 109 -7.47 16.35 8.34
CA PRO A 109 -8.85 16.86 8.33
C PRO A 109 -9.57 16.83 9.70
N HIS A 110 -9.24 15.86 10.56
CA HIS A 110 -9.80 15.73 11.91
C HIS A 110 -9.00 16.49 13.00
N PHE A 111 -8.11 17.41 12.61
CA PHE A 111 -7.24 18.12 13.54
C PHE A 111 -8.05 18.92 14.58
N PHE A 112 -9.10 19.63 14.17
CA PHE A 112 -9.91 20.46 15.07
C PHE A 112 -10.63 19.65 16.15
N ASP A 113 -11.09 18.45 15.81
CA ASP A 113 -11.76 17.54 16.76
C ASP A 113 -10.80 17.09 17.89
N VAL A 114 -9.51 16.97 17.58
CA VAL A 114 -8.48 16.53 18.54
C VAL A 114 -7.88 17.71 19.30
N CYS A 115 -7.60 18.82 18.61
CA CYS A 115 -6.96 20.00 19.17
C CYS A 115 -7.88 20.75 20.15
N LYS A 116 -9.20 20.84 19.87
CA LYS A 116 -10.17 21.67 20.60
C LYS A 116 -9.61 23.08 20.84
N PRO A 117 -9.48 23.91 19.79
CA PRO A 117 -8.84 25.21 19.91
C PRO A 117 -9.64 26.15 20.82
N ASP A 118 -8.93 26.90 21.67
CA ASP A 118 -9.50 28.04 22.39
C ASP A 118 -9.51 29.27 21.49
N TRP A 119 -10.67 29.57 20.92
CA TRP A 119 -10.86 30.68 19.98
C TRP A 119 -10.56 32.05 20.59
N SER A 120 -10.62 32.18 21.92
CA SER A 120 -10.33 33.45 22.62
C SER A 120 -8.84 33.83 22.58
N ARG A 121 -7.96 32.85 22.37
CA ARG A 121 -6.50 33.02 22.32
C ARG A 121 -5.96 33.17 20.90
N LEU A 122 -6.85 33.17 19.90
CA LEU A 122 -6.47 33.26 18.50
C LEU A 122 -6.05 34.70 18.17
N ASN A 123 -4.77 35.01 18.35
CA ASN A 123 -4.22 36.29 17.91
C ASN A 123 -4.10 36.27 16.39
N ASN A 124 -4.87 37.12 15.70
CA ASN A 124 -5.08 37.09 14.24
C ASN A 124 -3.83 37.54 13.43
N THR A 125 -2.70 37.74 14.10
CA THR A 125 -1.46 38.31 13.54
C THR A 125 -0.55 37.26 12.89
N SER A 126 -0.66 35.98 13.29
CA SER A 126 0.33 34.96 12.93
C SER A 126 -0.13 33.95 11.87
N GLY A 127 -1.43 33.93 11.52
CA GLY A 127 -2.00 33.05 10.47
C GLY A 127 -1.85 31.53 10.69
N TYR A 128 -1.17 31.09 11.74
CA TYR A 128 -0.82 29.69 12.00
C TYR A 128 -1.27 29.26 13.40
N ILE A 129 -1.88 28.07 13.49
CA ILE A 129 -2.29 27.49 14.77
C ILE A 129 -1.05 26.87 15.44
N THR A 130 -0.53 27.55 16.46
CA THR A 130 0.53 27.06 17.34
C THR A 130 -0.04 26.08 18.37
N SER A 131 0.82 25.23 18.94
CA SER A 131 0.46 24.18 19.93
C SER A 131 -0.27 24.69 21.16
N ASP A 132 -0.11 25.97 21.42
CA ASP A 132 -0.45 26.73 22.62
C ASP A 132 -1.95 27.12 22.65
N ILE A 133 -2.64 26.92 21.51
CA ILE A 133 -4.07 27.18 21.33
C ILE A 133 -4.91 25.91 21.56
N CYS A 134 -4.30 24.71 21.46
CA CYS A 134 -5.02 23.45 21.64
C CYS A 134 -5.26 23.15 23.13
N THR A 135 -6.52 22.92 23.51
CA THR A 135 -6.91 22.53 24.88
C THR A 135 -7.06 21.01 25.07
N GLY A 136 -6.89 20.23 23.99
CA GLY A 136 -6.99 18.77 24.03
C GLY A 136 -5.98 18.13 24.99
N GLU A 137 -6.46 17.21 25.83
CA GLU A 137 -5.64 16.54 26.86
C GLU A 137 -4.52 15.65 26.27
N LYS A 138 -4.75 15.07 25.09
CA LYS A 138 -3.85 14.08 24.48
C LYS A 138 -2.88 14.71 23.49
N LYS A 139 -1.74 15.20 24.00
CA LYS A 139 -0.67 15.82 23.20
C LYS A 139 -0.15 14.93 22.06
N ASP A 140 -0.05 13.62 22.28
CA ASP A 140 0.41 12.67 21.25
C ASP A 140 -0.53 12.62 20.04
N LEU A 141 -1.84 12.65 20.28
CA LEU A 141 -2.84 12.65 19.21
C LEU A 141 -2.84 13.98 18.45
N ILE A 142 -2.59 15.09 19.15
CA ILE A 142 -2.44 16.41 18.54
C ILE A 142 -1.20 16.41 17.62
N HIS A 143 -0.07 15.89 18.09
CA HIS A 143 1.13 15.75 17.27
C HIS A 143 0.89 14.86 16.05
N GLU A 144 0.25 13.70 16.23
CA GLU A 144 -0.11 12.81 15.12
C GLU A 144 -1.03 13.49 14.10
N ALA A 145 -1.94 14.34 14.56
CA ALA A 145 -2.86 15.10 13.72
C ALA A 145 -2.14 16.21 12.90
N ARG A 146 -0.88 16.54 13.21
CA ARG A 146 -0.02 17.44 12.40
C ARG A 146 0.85 16.69 11.37
N LEU A 147 0.75 15.36 11.30
CA LEU A 147 1.51 14.52 10.38
C LEU A 147 0.60 13.93 9.31
N SER A 148 0.13 14.77 8.37
CA SER A 148 -0.79 14.35 7.30
C SER A 148 -0.11 13.97 5.99
N PHE A 149 0.93 14.70 5.56
CA PHE A 149 1.52 14.52 4.22
C PHE A 149 2.90 13.87 4.26
N PRO A 150 3.20 12.87 3.41
CA PRO A 150 2.31 12.05 2.58
C PRO A 150 1.67 10.90 3.39
N SER A 151 0.65 10.25 2.82
CA SER A 151 -0.01 9.11 3.47
C SER A 151 0.84 7.84 3.42
N GLY A 152 1.33 7.39 4.59
CA GLY A 152 2.17 6.18 4.68
C GLY A 152 1.44 4.85 4.46
N HIS A 153 0.13 4.80 4.71
CA HIS A 153 -0.67 3.62 4.36
C HIS A 153 -0.80 3.51 2.83
N SER A 154 -0.96 4.65 2.16
CA SER A 154 -1.13 4.71 0.70
C SER A 154 0.17 4.38 -0.02
N SER A 155 1.30 4.91 0.44
CA SER A 155 2.62 4.60 -0.15
C SER A 155 3.01 3.14 0.02
N MET A 156 2.86 2.56 1.22
CA MET A 156 3.20 1.15 1.45
C MET A 156 2.27 0.22 0.67
N ALA A 157 0.96 0.50 0.63
CA ALA A 157 0.01 -0.34 -0.11
C ALA A 157 0.30 -0.34 -1.62
N MET A 158 0.57 0.83 -2.21
CA MET A 158 0.93 0.93 -3.62
C MET A 158 2.30 0.30 -3.91
N PHE A 159 3.29 0.45 -3.04
CA PHE A 159 4.58 -0.25 -3.16
C PHE A 159 4.38 -1.77 -3.24
N CYS A 160 3.68 -2.38 -2.27
CA CYS A 160 3.45 -3.81 -2.26
C CYS A 160 2.68 -4.29 -3.50
N ALA A 161 1.65 -3.55 -3.92
CA ALA A 161 0.87 -3.91 -5.10
C ALA A 161 1.70 -3.85 -6.38
N PHE A 162 2.44 -2.77 -6.63
CA PHE A 162 3.24 -2.63 -7.85
C PHE A 162 4.39 -3.64 -7.88
N PHE A 163 5.08 -3.87 -6.76
CA PHE A 163 6.10 -4.92 -6.69
C PHE A 163 5.53 -6.29 -7.02
N PHE A 164 4.37 -6.64 -6.44
CA PHE A 164 3.71 -7.93 -6.68
C PHE A 164 3.18 -8.07 -8.12
N ILE A 165 2.59 -7.00 -8.69
CA ILE A 165 2.06 -6.98 -10.07
C ILE A 165 3.20 -7.23 -11.07
N LEU A 166 4.33 -6.55 -10.91
CA LEU A 166 5.50 -6.72 -11.78
C LEU A 166 6.17 -8.09 -11.58
N TYR A 167 6.20 -8.58 -10.34
CA TYR A 167 6.72 -9.91 -10.06
C TYR A 167 5.85 -11.01 -10.68
N LEU A 168 4.52 -10.91 -10.57
CA LEU A 168 3.57 -11.77 -11.28
C LEU A 168 3.80 -11.75 -12.79
N GLU A 169 3.99 -10.56 -13.37
CA GLU A 169 4.25 -10.39 -14.79
C GLU A 169 5.52 -11.14 -15.23
N SER A 170 6.58 -11.09 -14.40
CA SER A 170 7.85 -11.72 -14.73
C SER A 170 7.88 -13.25 -14.59
N LYS A 171 7.12 -13.81 -13.62
CA LYS A 171 7.24 -15.23 -13.23
C LYS A 171 6.06 -16.08 -13.67
N LEU A 172 4.83 -15.55 -13.62
CA LEU A 172 3.67 -16.37 -13.94
C LEU A 172 3.57 -16.51 -15.45
N THR A 173 4.00 -17.67 -15.95
CA THR A 173 4.08 -18.22 -17.31
C THR A 173 2.87 -18.87 -17.98
N TRP A 174 1.78 -19.08 -17.24
CA TRP A 174 0.74 -20.04 -17.66
C TRP A 174 0.01 -19.64 -18.93
N LYS A 175 0.09 -20.51 -19.95
CA LYS A 175 -0.65 -20.38 -21.23
C LYS A 175 -2.06 -20.97 -21.16
N VAL A 176 -2.29 -21.93 -20.24
CA VAL A 176 -3.57 -22.65 -20.09
C VAL A 176 -4.67 -21.76 -19.49
N VAL A 177 -4.32 -20.88 -18.56
CA VAL A 177 -5.25 -19.96 -17.89
C VAL A 177 -4.79 -18.50 -18.07
N PRO A 178 -4.94 -17.94 -19.28
CA PRO A 178 -4.39 -16.61 -19.60
C PRO A 178 -4.99 -15.48 -18.76
N LEU A 179 -6.22 -15.66 -18.24
CA LEU A 179 -6.91 -14.66 -17.44
C LEU A 179 -6.45 -14.60 -15.97
N LEU A 180 -5.75 -15.63 -15.48
CA LEU A 180 -5.35 -15.68 -14.07
C LEU A 180 -4.38 -14.55 -13.71
N ARG A 181 -3.42 -14.25 -14.59
CA ARG A 181 -2.43 -13.17 -14.38
C ARG A 181 -3.08 -11.79 -14.25
N PRO A 182 -3.84 -11.29 -15.25
CA PRO A 182 -4.47 -9.98 -15.15
C PRO A 182 -5.50 -9.91 -14.01
N LEU A 183 -6.16 -11.03 -13.68
CA LEU A 183 -7.08 -11.08 -12.54
C LEU A 183 -6.34 -10.87 -11.21
N LEU A 184 -5.23 -11.57 -10.99
CA LEU A 184 -4.43 -11.40 -9.77
C LEU A 184 -3.82 -9.99 -9.67
N GLN A 185 -3.36 -9.44 -10.79
CA GLN A 185 -2.86 -8.06 -10.84
C GLN A 185 -3.97 -7.05 -10.52
N LEU A 186 -5.17 -7.24 -11.07
CA LEU A 186 -6.32 -6.39 -10.79
C LEU A 186 -6.76 -6.47 -9.33
N ILE A 187 -6.76 -7.68 -8.74
CA ILE A 187 -7.08 -7.87 -7.32
C ILE A 187 -6.06 -7.13 -6.44
N ALA A 188 -4.76 -7.31 -6.71
CA ALA A 188 -3.70 -6.65 -5.96
C ALA A 188 -3.82 -5.11 -6.02
N PHE A 189 -4.02 -4.56 -7.21
CA PHE A 189 -4.24 -3.13 -7.39
C PHE A 189 -5.52 -2.65 -6.69
N SER A 190 -6.62 -3.39 -6.81
CA SER A 190 -7.91 -3.04 -6.20
C SER A 190 -7.82 -2.98 -4.68
N LEU A 191 -7.11 -3.91 -4.05
CA LEU A 191 -6.88 -3.92 -2.60
C LEU A 191 -6.04 -2.71 -2.14
N ALA A 192 -4.99 -2.36 -2.88
CA ALA A 192 -4.20 -1.17 -2.59
C ALA A 192 -4.99 0.13 -2.80
N PHE A 193 -5.76 0.21 -3.89
CA PHE A 193 -6.62 1.35 -4.17
C PHE A 193 -7.72 1.52 -3.11
N PHE A 194 -8.35 0.42 -2.68
CA PHE A 194 -9.31 0.44 -1.58
C PHE A 194 -8.69 0.92 -0.26
N THR A 195 -7.44 0.53 0.02
CA THR A 195 -6.67 1.03 1.17
C THR A 195 -6.47 2.54 1.07
N CYS A 196 -6.16 3.08 -0.12
CA CYS A 196 -6.03 4.51 -0.34
C CYS A 196 -7.37 5.25 -0.09
N LEU A 197 -8.47 4.75 -0.66
CA LEU A 197 -9.80 5.34 -0.47
C LEU A 197 -10.23 5.33 1.02
N SER A 198 -9.88 4.28 1.76
CA SER A 198 -10.18 4.20 3.20
C SER A 198 -9.56 5.36 4.00
N ARG A 199 -8.42 5.90 3.56
CA ARG A 199 -7.73 7.02 4.23
C ARG A 199 -8.46 8.35 4.04
N ILE A 200 -9.15 8.48 2.91
CA ILE A 200 -9.99 9.64 2.59
C ILE A 200 -11.31 9.51 3.36
N SER A 201 -11.97 8.35 3.32
CA SER A 201 -13.25 8.12 3.99
C SER A 201 -13.16 8.22 5.52
N ASP A 202 -12.02 7.84 6.10
CA ASP A 202 -11.76 7.92 7.55
C ASP A 202 -11.31 9.34 8.00
N TYR A 203 -11.30 10.34 7.10
CA TYR A 203 -10.85 11.71 7.36
C TYR A 203 -9.43 11.79 7.96
N LYS A 204 -8.59 10.79 7.67
CA LYS A 204 -7.21 10.72 8.17
C LYS A 204 -6.23 11.49 7.28
N HIS A 205 -6.51 11.59 5.98
CA HIS A 205 -5.65 12.26 5.02
C HIS A 205 -6.49 13.04 4.01
N HIS A 206 -5.91 14.11 3.44
CA HIS A 206 -6.49 14.73 2.26
C HIS A 206 -6.26 13.82 1.05
N TRP A 207 -7.10 13.96 0.02
CA TRP A 207 -6.94 13.22 -1.22
C TRP A 207 -5.56 13.45 -1.87
N SER A 208 -5.00 14.66 -1.73
CA SER A 208 -3.66 15.02 -2.22
C SER A 208 -2.56 14.22 -1.53
N ASP A 209 -2.69 14.00 -0.22
CA ASP A 209 -1.70 13.30 0.60
C ASP A 209 -1.70 11.80 0.27
N VAL A 210 -2.89 11.27 -0.05
CA VAL A 210 -3.11 9.91 -0.53
C VAL A 210 -2.54 9.72 -1.93
N LEU A 211 -2.82 10.65 -2.85
CA LEU A 211 -2.30 10.61 -4.21
C LEU A 211 -0.77 10.67 -4.24
N ALA A 212 -0.16 11.64 -3.52
CA ALA A 212 1.29 11.76 -3.43
C ALA A 212 1.94 10.52 -2.82
N GLY A 213 1.35 9.97 -1.74
CA GLY A 213 1.80 8.72 -1.15
C GLY A 213 1.70 7.56 -2.14
N GLY A 214 0.59 7.43 -2.85
CA GLY A 214 0.38 6.37 -3.84
C GLY A 214 1.37 6.43 -5.00
N ILE A 215 1.62 7.62 -5.56
CA ILE A 215 2.63 7.83 -6.62
C ILE A 215 4.03 7.46 -6.13
N LEU A 216 4.41 7.93 -4.93
CA LEU A 216 5.70 7.60 -4.33
C LEU A 216 5.88 6.09 -4.17
N GLY A 217 4.88 5.40 -3.62
CA GLY A 217 4.90 3.95 -3.44
C GLY A 217 5.02 3.18 -4.75
N ALA A 218 4.21 3.55 -5.75
CA ALA A 218 4.25 2.94 -7.08
C ALA A 218 5.62 3.14 -7.75
N ALA A 219 6.18 4.35 -7.69
CA ALA A 219 7.50 4.65 -8.25
C ALA A 219 8.60 3.80 -7.62
N ILE A 220 8.65 3.70 -6.29
CA ILE A 220 9.62 2.87 -5.59
C ILE A 220 9.44 1.39 -5.95
N GLY A 221 8.20 0.90 -5.98
CA GLY A 221 7.89 -0.48 -6.35
C GLY A 221 8.41 -0.84 -7.74
N CYS A 222 8.17 0.03 -8.72
CA CYS A 222 8.69 -0.12 -10.08
C CYS A 222 10.23 -0.10 -10.13
N LEU A 223 10.87 0.88 -9.48
CA LEU A 223 12.32 1.02 -9.50
C LEU A 223 13.03 -0.17 -8.85
N VAL A 224 12.61 -0.54 -7.63
CA VAL A 224 13.21 -1.64 -6.87
C VAL A 224 13.07 -2.96 -7.64
N PHE A 225 11.89 -3.22 -8.21
CA PHE A 225 11.66 -4.42 -9.00
C PHE A 225 12.53 -4.47 -10.26
N ASN A 226 12.61 -3.38 -11.01
CA ASN A 226 13.43 -3.31 -12.22
C ASN A 226 14.91 -3.49 -11.91
N CYS A 227 15.41 -2.90 -10.82
CA CYS A 227 16.78 -3.14 -10.34
C CYS A 227 16.99 -4.60 -9.94
N ALA A 228 16.05 -5.20 -9.22
CA ALA A 228 16.13 -6.61 -8.80
C ALA A 228 16.18 -7.56 -10.00
N LYS A 229 15.38 -7.27 -11.04
CA LYS A 229 15.33 -8.03 -12.30
C LYS A 229 16.64 -7.91 -13.09
N THR A 230 17.19 -6.71 -13.23
CA THR A 230 18.45 -6.47 -13.97
C THR A 230 19.61 -7.18 -13.28
N SER A 231 19.75 -7.02 -11.96
CA SER A 231 20.79 -7.71 -11.18
C SER A 231 20.68 -9.24 -11.24
N SER A 232 19.49 -9.79 -11.51
CA SER A 232 19.31 -11.22 -11.71
C SER A 232 19.68 -11.66 -13.13
N ALA A 233 19.49 -10.79 -14.13
CA ALA A 233 19.87 -11.06 -15.52
C ALA A 233 21.40 -11.07 -15.70
N ASP A 234 22.12 -10.20 -15.00
CA ASP A 234 23.58 -10.11 -15.12
C ASP A 234 24.35 -11.26 -14.42
N LYS A 235 23.66 -12.07 -13.60
CA LYS A 235 24.25 -13.18 -12.82
C LYS A 235 24.08 -14.56 -13.46
N PHE A 236 23.32 -14.69 -14.55
CA PHE A 236 22.98 -15.97 -15.19
C PHE A 236 23.07 -15.90 -16.70
#